data_AF-A0A4W2IMW8-F1
#
_entry.id   AF-A0A4W2IMW8-F1
#
_cell.length_a   1.000
_cell.length_b   1.000
_cell.length_c   1.000
_cell.angle_alpha   90.00
_cell.angle_beta   90.00
_cell.angle_gamma   90.00
#
_symmetry.space_group_name_H-M   'P 1'
#
loop_
_entity.id
_entity.type
_entity.pdbx_description
1 polymer ?
#
loop_
_entity_poly.entity_id
_entity_poly.type
_entity_poly.pdbx_seq_one_letter_code
_entity_poly.pdbx_strand_id
1 'polypeptide(L)'
;MHLMALAWEIRRRQWHPTPVLLPGKSHGQRSLQGLDLSFRVSRGETKWEGSASIPWSYFPPNVTKFNSFAIHGSKDERSYEALYPVPQHELQQGQKPDFHRLDYFKPFSFNTLLGEKWNQPESDLWLIEKPDV
;
A
#
# COMPACT_ATOMS: atom_id res chain seq x y z
N MET A 1 13.34 10.08 -12.79
CA MET A 1 12.57 8.88 -12.42
C MET A 1 13.21 8.32 -11.16
N HIS A 2 12.56 8.45 -10.00
CA HIS A 2 13.11 7.93 -8.74
C HIS A 2 12.14 6.89 -8.18
N LEU A 3 12.71 5.72 -7.89
CA LEU A 3 12.04 4.48 -7.50
C LEU A 3 11.66 4.51 -6.02
N MET A 4 10.45 4.06 -5.67
CA MET A 4 10.26 3.33 -4.42
C MET A 4 10.38 1.83 -4.73
N ALA A 5 11.51 1.23 -4.37
CA ALA A 5 11.68 -0.21 -4.40
C ALA A 5 11.19 -0.78 -3.07
N LEU A 6 10.05 -1.48 -3.09
CA LEU A 6 9.63 -2.35 -1.99
C LEU A 6 9.97 -3.78 -2.42
N ALA A 7 11.12 -4.30 -1.97
CA ALA A 7 11.52 -5.68 -2.19
C ALA A 7 10.91 -6.54 -1.07
N TRP A 8 10.12 -7.56 -1.41
CA TRP A 8 9.58 -8.52 -0.44
C TRP A 8 9.68 -9.97 -0.96
N GLU A 9 9.97 -10.89 -0.04
CA GLU A 9 10.15 -12.33 -0.26
C GLU A 9 8.82 -13.06 -0.04
N ILE A 10 8.26 -13.69 -1.07
CA ILE A 10 7.02 -14.50 -0.98
C ILE A 10 7.21 -15.79 -1.78
N ARG A 11 6.64 -16.93 -1.36
CA ARG A 11 6.71 -18.20 -2.11
C ARG A 11 5.45 -18.38 -3.01
N ARG A 12 5.64 -18.22 -4.33
CA ARG A 12 4.81 -18.58 -5.53
C ARG A 12 3.25 -18.51 -5.46
N ARG A 13 2.64 -17.80 -6.41
CA ARG A 13 2.27 -18.26 -7.79
C ARG A 13 1.70 -17.11 -8.63
N GLN A 14 1.22 -16.06 -8.01
CA GLN A 14 0.75 -14.86 -8.70
C GLN A 14 1.02 -13.69 -7.76
N TRP A 15 1.83 -12.73 -8.19
CA TRP A 15 2.00 -11.48 -7.48
C TRP A 15 1.15 -10.43 -8.16
N HIS A 16 0.20 -9.88 -7.41
CA HIS A 16 -0.62 -8.76 -7.82
C HIS A 16 -0.37 -7.64 -6.82
N PRO A 17 0.49 -6.67 -7.13
CA PRO A 17 0.59 -5.48 -6.33
C PRO A 17 -0.72 -4.71 -6.51
N THR A 18 -1.57 -4.69 -5.49
CA THR A 18 -2.75 -3.84 -5.48
C THR A 18 -2.49 -2.71 -4.52
N PRO A 19 -2.04 -1.53 -4.99
CA PRO A 19 -1.97 -0.36 -4.14
C PRO A 19 -3.40 0.02 -3.76
N VAL A 20 -3.70 -0.03 -2.47
CA VAL A 20 -4.96 0.51 -1.93
C VAL A 20 -4.63 1.88 -1.37
N LEU A 21 -5.15 2.92 -2.04
CA LEU A 21 -4.97 4.30 -1.63
C LEU A 21 -6.25 4.77 -0.94
N LEU A 22 -6.10 5.20 0.31
CA LEU A 22 -7.23 5.52 1.19
C LEU A 22 -7.24 7.02 1.51
N PRO A 23 -8.40 7.69 1.38
CA PRO A 23 -8.55 9.09 1.76
C PRO A 23 -8.75 9.24 3.28
N GLY A 24 -7.76 8.86 4.09
CA GLY A 24 -7.62 9.23 5.52
C GLY A 24 -8.76 8.92 6.52
N LYS A 25 -9.91 8.41 6.07
CA LYS A 25 -11.09 8.03 6.86
C LYS A 25 -11.62 6.70 6.32
N SER A 26 -11.91 5.75 7.20
CA SER A 26 -12.42 4.42 6.85
C SER A 26 -13.84 4.45 6.27
N HIS A 27 -14.56 5.57 6.40
CA HIS A 27 -15.97 5.69 5.99
C HIS A 27 -16.12 6.61 4.77
N GLY A 28 -16.42 6.00 3.61
CA GLY A 28 -17.26 6.63 2.58
C GLY A 28 -16.59 7.40 1.43
N GLN A 29 -15.26 7.47 1.33
CA GLN A 29 -14.61 8.16 0.19
C GLN A 29 -13.85 7.21 -0.74
N ARG A 30 -13.78 7.63 -2.01
CA ARG A 30 -13.32 6.89 -3.20
C ARG A 30 -12.03 6.10 -2.95
N SER A 31 -12.09 4.77 -3.06
CA SER A 31 -10.91 3.93 -3.25
C SER A 31 -10.64 3.79 -4.75
N LEU A 32 -9.44 4.16 -5.20
CA LEU A 32 -9.03 3.91 -6.59
C LEU A 32 -8.60 2.44 -6.74
N GLN A 33 -9.14 1.75 -7.74
CA GLN A 33 -8.83 0.35 -8.05
C GLN A 33 -8.60 0.19 -9.55
N GLY A 34 -7.85 -0.84 -9.95
CA GLY A 34 -7.61 -1.15 -11.36
C GLY A 34 -6.70 -0.16 -12.10
N LEU A 35 -5.86 0.57 -11.37
CA LEU A 35 -4.86 1.46 -11.99
C LEU A 35 -3.68 0.66 -12.53
N ASP A 36 -3.19 1.04 -13.70
CA ASP A 36 -2.07 0.38 -14.35
C ASP A 36 -0.76 0.61 -13.58
N LEU A 37 -0.02 -0.47 -13.35
CA LEU A 37 1.29 -0.43 -12.71
C LEU A 37 2.34 -1.06 -13.61
N SER A 38 3.49 -0.40 -13.68
CA SER A 38 4.68 -1.03 -14.26
C SER A 38 5.33 -1.91 -13.20
N PHE A 39 5.66 -3.15 -13.54
CA PHE A 39 6.35 -4.04 -12.63
C PHE A 39 7.43 -4.88 -13.29
N ARG A 40 8.40 -5.30 -12.48
CA ARG A 40 9.42 -6.28 -12.81
C ARG A 40 9.33 -7.43 -11.81
N VAL A 41 9.42 -8.65 -12.31
CA VAL A 41 9.53 -9.85 -11.46
C VAL A 41 10.73 -10.66 -11.92
N SER A 42 11.55 -11.08 -10.95
CA SER A 42 12.59 -12.08 -11.11
C SER A 42 12.23 -13.30 -10.27
N ARG A 43 12.30 -14.50 -10.84
CA ARG A 43 11.94 -15.73 -10.13
C ARG A 43 13.09 -16.72 -10.18
N GLY A 44 13.61 -17.06 -9.01
CA GLY A 44 14.47 -18.21 -8.79
C GLY A 44 13.68 -19.48 -8.48
N GLU A 45 14.39 -20.53 -8.08
CA GLU A 45 13.78 -21.84 -7.81
C GLU A 45 12.84 -21.81 -6.60
N THR A 46 13.29 -21.19 -5.51
CA THR A 46 12.61 -21.16 -4.21
C THR A 46 12.05 -19.79 -3.84
N LYS A 47 12.52 -18.73 -4.49
CA LYS A 47 12.17 -17.33 -4.19
C LYS A 47 11.84 -16.57 -5.47
N TRP A 48 11.06 -15.51 -5.33
CA TRP A 48 10.92 -14.50 -6.36
C TRP A 48 11.06 -13.11 -5.72
N GLU A 49 11.49 -12.16 -6.53
CA GLU A 49 11.59 -10.76 -6.20
C GLU A 49 10.75 -9.96 -7.19
N GLY A 50 10.02 -8.98 -6.69
CA GLY A 50 9.22 -8.09 -7.52
C GLY A 50 9.48 -6.64 -7.16
N SER A 51 9.26 -5.78 -8.14
CA SER A 51 9.24 -4.33 -7.95
C SER A 51 8.09 -3.76 -8.76
N ALA A 52 7.28 -2.91 -8.16
CA ALA A 52 6.27 -2.12 -8.85
C ALA A 52 6.61 -0.64 -8.75
N SER A 53 6.38 0.08 -9.84
CA SER A 53 6.46 1.53 -9.89
C SER A 53 5.06 2.09 -9.83
N ILE A 54 4.76 2.86 -8.77
CA ILE A 54 3.49 3.57 -8.61
C ILE A 54 3.71 5.02 -9.08
N PRO A 55 2.99 5.51 -10.12
CA PRO A 55 3.05 6.90 -10.51
C PRO A 55 2.70 7.85 -9.36
N TRP A 56 3.42 8.97 -9.24
CA TRP A 56 3.16 9.93 -8.16
C TRP A 56 1.75 10.52 -8.20
N SER A 57 1.22 10.71 -9.41
CA SER A 57 -0.15 11.17 -9.63
C SER A 57 -1.20 10.18 -9.14
N TYR A 58 -0.84 8.96 -8.68
CA TYR A 58 -1.81 8.06 -8.09
C TYR A 58 -2.08 8.38 -6.63
N PHE A 59 -1.10 8.94 -5.91
CA PHE A 59 -1.24 9.21 -4.49
C PHE A 59 -2.24 10.37 -4.22
N PRO A 60 -3.08 10.24 -3.18
CA PRO A 60 -3.92 11.35 -2.73
C PRO A 60 -3.05 12.51 -2.26
N PRO A 61 -3.53 13.75 -2.32
CA PRO A 61 -2.80 14.87 -1.75
C PRO A 61 -2.57 14.65 -0.25
N ASN A 62 -1.40 15.04 0.25
CA ASN A 62 -1.05 15.00 1.68
C ASN A 62 -1.05 13.59 2.29
N VAL A 63 -0.42 12.61 1.62
CA VAL A 63 -0.16 11.30 2.25
C VAL A 63 0.74 11.48 3.46
N THR A 64 0.24 11.13 4.64
CA THR A 64 0.95 11.28 5.92
C THR A 64 1.20 9.96 6.64
N LYS A 65 0.63 8.86 6.14
CA LYS A 65 0.72 7.55 6.75
C LYS A 65 0.87 6.45 5.71
N PHE A 66 1.57 5.38 6.06
CA PHE A 66 1.82 4.24 5.18
C PHE A 66 1.73 2.91 5.92
N ASN A 67 1.31 1.88 5.19
CA ASN A 67 1.45 0.48 5.56
C ASN A 67 1.55 -0.36 4.27
N SER A 68 2.02 -1.60 4.39
CA SER A 68 2.11 -2.55 3.28
C SER A 68 1.65 -3.92 3.78
N PHE A 69 1.05 -4.72 2.91
CA PHE A 69 0.49 -6.02 3.25
C PHE A 69 0.97 -7.09 2.29
N ALA A 70 1.14 -8.31 2.82
CA ALA A 70 1.38 -9.51 2.02
C ALA A 70 0.37 -10.59 2.39
N ILE A 71 -0.21 -11.21 1.37
CA ILE A 71 -1.16 -12.32 1.52
C ILE A 71 -0.62 -13.49 0.71
N HIS A 72 -0.37 -14.62 1.36
CA HIS A 72 0.13 -15.82 0.71
C HIS A 72 -0.48 -17.08 1.33
N GLY A 73 -0.27 -18.24 0.72
CA GLY A 73 -0.99 -19.47 1.06
C GLY A 73 -2.40 -19.52 0.45
N SER A 74 -3.17 -20.57 0.77
CA SER A 74 -4.48 -20.81 0.16
C SER A 74 -5.49 -21.36 1.16
N LYS A 75 -6.76 -20.97 1.02
CA LYS A 75 -7.87 -21.38 1.91
C LYS A 75 -7.50 -21.15 3.38
N ASP A 76 -7.50 -22.20 4.19
CA ASP A 76 -7.24 -22.18 5.63
C ASP A 76 -5.74 -22.03 5.97
N GLU A 77 -4.86 -22.20 4.98
CA GLU A 77 -3.42 -21.98 5.11
C GLU A 77 -2.98 -20.58 4.68
N ARG A 78 -3.94 -19.64 4.50
CA ARG A 78 -3.60 -18.25 4.17
C ARG A 78 -2.90 -17.57 5.33
N SER A 79 -1.75 -16.97 5.03
CA SER A 79 -1.02 -16.09 5.93
C SER A 79 -1.25 -14.64 5.51
N TYR A 80 -1.41 -13.79 6.52
CA TYR A 80 -1.64 -12.36 6.38
C TYR A 80 -0.53 -11.62 7.13
N GLU A 81 0.25 -10.85 6.40
CA GLU A 81 1.38 -10.11 6.93
C GLU A 81 1.21 -8.61 6.64
N ALA A 82 1.78 -7.78 7.51
CA ALA A 82 1.81 -6.33 7.35
C ALA A 82 3.18 -5.79 7.76
N LEU A 83 3.62 -4.70 7.12
CA LEU A 83 4.80 -3.94 7.53
C LEU A 83 4.62 -3.40 8.96
N TYR A 84 3.42 -2.91 9.27
CA TYR A 84 3.00 -2.50 10.60
C TYR A 84 1.77 -3.31 11.00
N PRO A 85 1.95 -4.48 11.66
CA PRO A 85 0.85 -5.36 12.04
C PRO A 85 0.11 -4.87 13.29
N VAL A 86 -1.12 -5.35 13.44
CA VAL A 86 -1.86 -5.26 14.71
C VAL A 86 -1.07 -6.01 15.79
N PRO A 87 -0.81 -5.43 16.97
CA PRO A 87 -0.15 -6.13 18.06
C PRO A 87 -0.88 -7.41 18.45
N GLN A 88 -0.13 -8.49 18.70
CA GLN A 88 -0.72 -9.82 18.93
C GLN A 88 -1.70 -9.85 20.11
N HIS A 89 -1.47 -9.03 21.14
CA HIS A 89 -2.35 -8.95 22.31
C HIS A 89 -3.68 -8.22 22.04
N GLU A 90 -3.80 -7.51 20.92
CA GLU A 90 -5.04 -6.88 20.46
C GLU A 90 -5.84 -7.77 19.51
N LEU A 91 -5.27 -8.93 19.11
CA LEU A 91 -5.94 -9.89 18.23
C LEU A 91 -6.90 -10.77 19.03
N GLN A 92 -8.11 -10.91 18.49
CA GLN A 92 -9.12 -11.83 19.04
C GLN A 92 -9.08 -13.17 18.32
N GLN A 93 -9.36 -14.26 19.04
CA GLN A 93 -9.47 -15.58 18.42
C GLN A 93 -10.59 -15.57 17.37
N GLY A 94 -10.28 -16.05 16.16
CA GLY A 94 -11.22 -16.06 15.04
C GLY A 94 -11.42 -14.70 14.36
N GLN A 95 -10.68 -13.67 14.75
CA GLN A 95 -10.71 -12.36 14.09
C GLN A 95 -10.27 -12.50 12.62
N LYS A 96 -11.08 -11.94 11.72
CA LYS A 96 -10.78 -11.86 10.28
C LYS A 96 -9.82 -10.69 10.00
N PRO A 97 -8.96 -10.79 8.98
CA PRO A 97 -8.08 -9.69 8.59
C PRO A 97 -8.89 -8.47 8.15
N ASP A 98 -8.50 -7.29 8.66
CA ASP A 98 -9.05 -5.99 8.27
C ASP A 98 -7.91 -5.03 7.91
N PHE A 99 -7.74 -4.80 6.60
CA PHE A 99 -6.68 -3.96 6.04
C PHE A 99 -6.98 -2.45 6.12
N HIS A 100 -8.17 -2.06 6.60
CA HIS A 100 -8.60 -0.67 6.70
C HIS A 100 -8.43 -0.08 8.11
N ARG A 101 -7.75 -0.80 9.02
CA ARG A 101 -7.41 -0.32 10.37
C ARG A 101 -6.32 0.75 10.32
N LEU A 102 -6.72 1.99 10.06
CA LEU A 102 -5.83 3.15 9.89
C LEU A 102 -4.97 3.48 11.12
N ASP A 103 -5.35 3.00 12.31
CA ASP A 103 -4.60 3.20 13.56
C ASP A 103 -3.21 2.57 13.54
N TYR A 104 -3.02 1.51 12.76
CA TYR A 104 -1.73 0.81 12.67
C TYR A 104 -0.83 1.33 11.54
N PHE A 105 -1.33 2.24 10.70
CA PHE A 105 -0.49 2.90 9.71
C PHE A 105 0.46 3.86 10.41
N LYS A 106 1.74 3.83 10.06
CA LYS A 106 2.76 4.67 10.69
C LYS A 106 2.97 5.97 9.92
N PRO A 107 3.43 7.04 10.60
CA PRO A 107 3.78 8.29 9.95
C PRO A 107 4.73 8.05 8.78
N PHE A 108 4.43 8.70 7.67
CA PHE A 108 5.17 8.59 6.42
C PHE A 108 5.23 9.96 5.75
N SER A 109 6.37 10.28 5.17
CA SER A 109 6.54 11.46 4.34
C SER A 109 7.44 11.13 3.16
N PHE A 110 6.98 11.47 1.97
CA PHE A 110 7.79 11.36 0.77
C PHE A 110 9.02 12.26 0.82
N ASN A 111 8.95 13.41 1.49
CA ASN A 111 10.10 14.31 1.67
C ASN A 111 11.22 13.64 2.47
N THR A 112 10.90 12.77 3.43
CA THR A 112 11.91 11.97 4.15
C THR A 112 12.67 11.01 3.23
N LEU A 113 12.01 10.51 2.17
CA LEU A 113 12.62 9.55 1.23
C LEU A 113 13.26 10.23 0.01
N LEU A 114 12.66 11.31 -0.48
CA LEU A 114 12.99 11.93 -1.76
C LEU A 114 13.67 13.29 -1.60
N GLY A 115 13.83 13.76 -0.36
CA GLY A 115 14.45 15.03 0.01
C GLY A 115 13.43 16.14 0.25
N GLU A 116 13.82 17.13 1.05
CA GLU A 116 12.94 18.22 1.51
C GLU A 116 12.37 19.05 0.36
N LYS A 117 13.10 19.19 -0.76
CA LYS A 117 12.67 19.95 -1.94
C LYS A 117 11.66 19.20 -2.81
N TRP A 118 11.36 17.94 -2.51
CA TRP A 118 10.39 17.18 -3.26
C TRP A 118 8.99 17.71 -2.99
N ASN A 119 8.23 17.95 -4.05
CA ASN A 119 6.84 18.35 -3.97
C ASN A 119 5.99 17.30 -4.67
N GLN A 120 4.88 16.92 -4.05
CA GLN A 120 3.94 15.99 -4.65
C GLN A 120 3.33 16.61 -5.91
N PRO A 121 3.43 15.97 -7.09
CA PRO A 121 2.72 16.41 -8.28
C PRO A 121 1.21 16.38 -8.06
N GLU A 122 0.48 17.25 -8.76
CA GLU A 122 -0.98 17.20 -8.77
C GLU A 122 -1.50 15.85 -9.29
N SER A 123 -2.65 15.45 -8.79
CA SER A 123 -3.32 14.22 -9.20
C SER A 123 -4.71 14.52 -9.72
N ASP A 124 -4.95 14.18 -10.98
CA ASP A 124 -6.27 14.24 -11.61
C ASP A 124 -7.22 13.14 -11.12
N LEU A 125 -6.71 12.17 -10.36
CA LEU A 125 -7.49 11.03 -9.85
C LEU A 125 -8.24 11.39 -8.56
N TRP A 126 -7.76 12.40 -7.83
CA TRP A 126 -8.37 12.88 -6.60
C TRP A 126 -9.01 14.23 -6.86
N LEU A 127 -10.30 14.22 -7.19
CA LEU A 127 -11.08 15.47 -7.21
C LEU A 127 -11.09 16.02 -5.77
N ILE A 128 -10.38 17.12 -5.56
CA ILE A 128 -10.54 17.93 -4.35
C ILE A 128 -11.96 18.47 -4.41
N GLU A 129 -12.85 17.98 -3.54
CA GLU A 129 -14.09 18.71 -3.28
C GLU A 129 -13.67 20.12 -2.84
N LYS A 130 -13.94 21.11 -3.68
CA LYS A 130 -13.72 22.50 -3.30
C LYS A 130 -14.53 22.71 -2.01
N PRO A 131 -13.94 23.26 -0.94
CA PRO A 131 -14.73 23.62 0.21
C PRO A 131 -15.85 24.54 -0.27
N ASP A 132 -17.09 24.18 0.07
CA ASP A 132 -18.24 25.04 -0.17
C ASP A 132 -17.93 26.41 0.45
N VAL A 133 -17.84 27.43 -0.42
CA VAL A 133 -17.63 28.83 -0.04
C VAL A 133 -18.86 29.34 0.70
#